data_AF-A0A9D9NN17-F1
#
_entry.id   AF-A0A9D9NN17-F1
#
_cell.length_a   1.000
_cell.length_b   1.000
_cell.length_c   1.000
_cell.angle_alpha   90.00
_cell.angle_beta   90.00
_cell.angle_gamma   90.00
#
_symmetry.space_group_name_H-M   'P 1'
#
loop_
_entity.id
_entity.type
_entity.pdbx_description
1 polymer ?
#
loop_
_entity_poly.entity_id
_entity_poly.type
_entity_poly.pdbx_seq_one_letter_code
_entity_poly.pdbx_strand_id
1 'polypeptide(L)'
;MGNTKFDTCFFERYAMISLQTLLGEKYSRLVNEDRPDLQAPDHSLGIEVTRAMEENKKVADSLLLEMAGVIEPDEDDDAEEDYRNIIDSGYAYGLRNGKYIGSVEYNYWALALPLKRIIASKVEKVSSGFYGSYKSFGLYVFCKDHLSEREVELAVSYMTDIQEGRSIRYDTLYLSLIDRLYVCEMKTDGRISPYDISREMCRLFFRQAL
;
A
#
# COMPACT_ATOMS: atom_id res chain seq x y z
N MET A 1 -13.86 -11.80 -27.09
CA MET A 1 -14.32 -11.20 -25.83
C MET A 1 -13.08 -10.59 -25.18
N GLY A 2 -13.10 -9.28 -24.95
CA GLY A 2 -11.89 -8.47 -24.78
C GLY A 2 -11.17 -8.72 -23.45
N ASN A 3 -9.84 -8.87 -23.51
CA ASN A 3 -8.94 -8.92 -22.37
C ASN A 3 -9.17 -7.72 -21.45
N THR A 4 -9.83 -7.94 -20.31
CA THR A 4 -9.69 -7.07 -19.13
C THR A 4 -8.26 -7.22 -18.63
N LYS A 5 -7.34 -6.47 -19.24
CA LYS A 5 -6.04 -6.20 -18.63
C LYS A 5 -6.34 -5.54 -17.28
N PHE A 6 -5.79 -6.06 -16.18
CA PHE A 6 -5.61 -5.22 -15.00
C PHE A 6 -4.95 -3.93 -15.51
N ASP A 7 -5.39 -2.78 -15.05
CA ASP A 7 -4.77 -1.52 -15.47
C ASP A 7 -3.56 -1.26 -14.57
N THR A 8 -2.61 -0.42 -14.99
CA THR A 8 -1.48 0.00 -14.14
C THR A 8 -1.92 0.59 -12.80
N CYS A 9 -3.17 1.04 -12.74
CA CYS A 9 -3.78 1.76 -11.62
C CYS A 9 -4.64 0.87 -10.70
N PHE A 10 -4.59 -0.47 -10.81
CA PHE A 10 -5.38 -1.38 -9.96
C PHE A 10 -5.19 -1.10 -8.46
N PHE A 11 -3.94 -1.01 -7.99
CA PHE A 11 -3.63 -0.75 -6.58
C PHE A 11 -4.11 0.63 -6.12
N GLU A 12 -4.09 1.61 -7.02
CA GLU A 12 -4.53 2.97 -6.76
C GLU A 12 -6.06 3.02 -6.62
N ARG A 13 -6.79 2.32 -7.50
CA ARG A 13 -8.24 2.14 -7.39
C ARG A 13 -8.61 1.40 -6.10
N TYR A 14 -7.92 0.30 -5.79
CA TYR A 14 -8.17 -0.45 -4.55
C TYR A 14 -7.96 0.45 -3.32
N ALA A 15 -6.86 1.19 -3.26
CA ALA A 15 -6.59 2.13 -2.17
C ALA A 15 -7.66 3.23 -2.07
N MET A 16 -8.12 3.76 -3.19
CA MET A 16 -9.19 4.75 -3.22
C MET A 16 -10.51 4.19 -2.67
N ILE A 17 -10.91 2.98 -3.10
CA ILE A 17 -12.15 2.32 -2.67
C ILE A 17 -12.07 1.96 -1.17
N SER A 18 -10.93 1.46 -0.69
CA SER A 18 -10.74 1.13 0.72
C SER A 18 -10.82 2.38 1.60
N LEU A 19 -10.15 3.47 1.19
CA LEU A 19 -10.20 4.76 1.90
C LEU A 19 -11.61 5.35 1.90
N GLN A 20 -12.32 5.33 0.78
CA GLN A 20 -13.70 5.80 0.70
C GLN A 20 -14.63 4.98 1.60
N THR A 21 -14.50 3.66 1.59
CA THR A 21 -15.38 2.77 2.35
C THR A 21 -15.14 2.90 3.86
N LEU A 22 -13.88 2.99 4.28
CA LEU A 22 -13.50 2.97 5.70
C LEU A 22 -13.49 4.36 6.34
N LEU A 23 -13.14 5.41 5.58
CA LEU A 23 -12.91 6.77 6.11
C LEU A 23 -13.90 7.82 5.56
N GLY A 24 -14.78 7.43 4.63
CA GLY A 24 -15.93 8.22 4.19
C GLY A 24 -15.67 9.22 3.06
N GLU A 25 -16.62 10.16 2.89
CA GLU A 25 -16.74 11.01 1.70
C GLU A 25 -15.54 11.91 1.40
N LYS A 26 -14.66 12.20 2.37
CA LYS A 26 -13.44 12.96 2.10
C LYS A 26 -12.60 12.31 0.99
N TYR A 27 -12.64 10.98 0.89
CA TYR A 27 -11.89 10.19 -0.08
C TYR A 27 -12.67 9.88 -1.36
N SER A 28 -13.99 10.13 -1.39
CA SER A 28 -14.85 9.81 -2.55
C SER A 28 -14.64 10.74 -3.74
N ARG A 29 -13.91 11.84 -3.55
CA ARG A 29 -13.57 12.81 -4.60
C ARG A 29 -12.15 12.65 -5.13
N LEU A 30 -11.40 11.66 -4.61
CA LEU A 30 -10.06 11.40 -5.12
C LEU A 30 -10.15 10.97 -6.58
N VAL A 31 -9.21 11.47 -7.37
CA VAL A 31 -9.00 11.06 -8.75
C VAL A 31 -7.61 10.45 -8.88
N ASN A 32 -7.47 9.54 -9.83
CA ASN A 32 -6.20 8.90 -10.13
C ASN A 32 -5.44 9.70 -11.20
N GLU A 33 -4.23 10.13 -10.89
CA GLU A 33 -3.42 11.08 -11.67
C GLU A 33 -1.92 10.76 -11.50
N ASP A 34 -1.03 11.32 -12.32
CA ASP A 34 0.39 10.90 -12.39
C ASP A 34 1.16 11.09 -11.06
N ARG A 35 1.11 12.27 -10.42
CA ARG A 35 1.92 12.56 -9.22
C ARG A 35 1.27 13.54 -8.24
N PRO A 36 0.93 13.12 -7.01
CA PRO A 36 0.92 11.75 -6.49
C PRO A 36 -0.23 10.91 -7.08
N ASP A 37 -0.24 9.60 -6.86
CA ASP A 37 -1.14 8.67 -7.56
C ASP A 37 -2.64 8.95 -7.33
N LEU A 38 -3.03 9.38 -6.13
CA LEU A 38 -4.40 9.79 -5.81
C LEU A 38 -4.44 11.25 -5.37
N GLN A 39 -5.32 12.04 -5.97
CA GLN A 39 -5.35 13.50 -5.77
C GLN A 39 -6.77 13.98 -5.48
N ALA A 40 -6.92 14.85 -4.49
CA ALA A 40 -8.13 15.65 -4.36
C ALA A 40 -8.08 16.78 -5.41
N PRO A 41 -9.13 16.97 -6.24
CA PRO A 41 -9.14 18.00 -7.29
C PRO A 41 -8.92 19.44 -6.80
N ASP A 42 -9.16 19.70 -5.52
CA ASP A 42 -8.92 21.00 -4.88
C ASP A 42 -7.51 21.13 -4.27
N HIS A 43 -6.62 20.18 -4.56
CA HIS A 43 -5.26 20.05 -4.03
C HIS A 43 -5.18 20.02 -2.49
N SER A 44 -6.29 19.67 -1.81
CA SER A 44 -6.30 19.54 -0.35
C SER A 44 -5.51 18.32 0.15
N LEU A 45 -5.43 17.27 -0.66
CA LEU A 45 -4.79 16.00 -0.33
C LEU A 45 -4.16 15.37 -1.58
N GLY A 46 -2.92 14.93 -1.46
CA GLY A 46 -2.27 14.05 -2.42
C GLY A 46 -1.76 12.79 -1.73
N ILE A 47 -2.06 11.60 -2.25
CA ILE A 47 -1.68 10.32 -1.67
C ILE A 47 -0.83 9.54 -2.67
N GLU A 48 0.38 9.20 -2.26
CA GLU A 48 1.22 8.25 -2.99
C GLU A 48 0.85 6.82 -2.57
N VAL A 49 0.63 5.94 -3.54
CA VAL A 49 0.33 4.52 -3.33
C VAL A 49 1.57 3.68 -3.63
N THR A 50 1.92 2.79 -2.70
CA THR A 50 3.10 1.94 -2.84
C THR A 50 2.89 0.59 -2.16
N ARG A 51 3.78 -0.36 -2.43
CA ARG A 51 3.73 -1.72 -1.87
C ARG A 51 5.03 -2.01 -1.15
N ALA A 52 4.96 -2.51 0.09
CA ALA A 52 6.10 -2.92 0.89
C ALA A 52 6.27 -4.43 0.91
N MET A 53 6.91 -4.97 -0.14
CA MET A 53 7.09 -6.40 -0.35
C MET A 53 8.47 -6.71 -0.91
N GLU A 54 8.96 -7.92 -0.65
CA GLU A 54 10.12 -8.46 -1.37
C GLU A 54 9.81 -8.58 -2.86
N GLU A 55 10.81 -8.32 -3.70
CA GLU A 55 10.72 -8.36 -5.18
C GLU A 55 10.66 -9.81 -5.72
N ASN A 56 9.75 -10.63 -5.19
CA ASN A 56 9.52 -12.00 -5.62
C ASN A 56 8.12 -12.12 -6.24
N LYS A 57 8.04 -12.67 -7.45
CA LYS A 57 6.79 -12.88 -8.19
C LYS A 57 5.75 -13.63 -7.36
N LYS A 58 6.15 -14.69 -6.63
CA LYS A 58 5.24 -15.46 -5.76
C LYS A 58 4.61 -14.61 -4.65
N VAL A 59 5.35 -13.61 -4.15
CA VAL A 59 4.88 -12.74 -3.08
C VAL A 59 3.80 -11.80 -3.59
N ALA A 60 3.97 -11.27 -4.81
CA ALA A 60 2.99 -10.43 -5.48
C ALA A 60 1.73 -11.21 -5.91
N ASP A 61 1.90 -12.45 -6.38
CA ASP A 61 0.78 -13.30 -6.81
C ASP A 61 -0.12 -13.66 -5.61
N SER A 62 0.45 -14.05 -4.45
CA SER A 62 -0.38 -14.37 -3.27
C SER A 62 -1.04 -13.14 -2.65
N LEU A 63 -0.45 -11.94 -2.76
CA LEU A 63 -1.15 -10.71 -2.36
C LEU A 63 -2.44 -10.52 -3.18
N LEU A 64 -2.38 -10.72 -4.50
CA LEU A 64 -3.55 -10.53 -5.36
C LEU A 64 -4.66 -11.53 -5.02
N LEU A 65 -4.29 -12.78 -4.69
CA LEU A 65 -5.22 -13.80 -4.22
C LEU A 65 -5.86 -13.40 -2.89
N GLU A 66 -5.06 -12.97 -1.93
CA GLU A 66 -5.54 -12.53 -0.61
C GLU A 66 -6.45 -11.29 -0.71
N MET A 67 -6.09 -10.32 -1.56
CA MET A 67 -6.92 -9.15 -1.85
C MET A 67 -8.24 -9.55 -2.55
N ALA A 68 -8.24 -10.60 -3.36
CA ALA A 68 -9.47 -11.19 -3.92
C ALA A 68 -10.31 -11.94 -2.87
N GLY A 69 -9.85 -12.03 -1.63
CA GLY A 69 -10.52 -12.76 -0.55
C GLY A 69 -10.38 -14.29 -0.67
N VAL A 70 -9.33 -14.74 -1.36
CA VAL A 70 -8.90 -16.14 -1.42
C VAL A 70 -7.75 -16.30 -0.42
N ILE A 71 -8.00 -17.00 0.67
CA ILE A 71 -6.96 -17.45 1.59
C ILE A 71 -6.77 -18.92 1.23
N GLU A 72 -5.59 -19.30 0.74
CA GLU A 72 -5.27 -20.68 0.35
C GLU A 72 -5.82 -21.68 1.40
N PRO A 73 -6.84 -22.48 1.07
CA PRO A 73 -7.14 -23.72 1.78
C PRO A 73 -6.33 -24.85 1.12
N ASP A 74 -5.99 -25.88 1.89
CA ASP A 74 -5.33 -27.10 1.41
C ASP A 74 -5.99 -27.63 0.11
N GLU A 75 -5.17 -27.77 -0.95
CA GLU A 75 -5.26 -28.50 -2.24
C GLU A 75 -6.61 -28.85 -2.94
N ASP A 76 -7.79 -28.60 -2.38
CA ASP A 76 -9.08 -29.15 -2.85
C ASP A 76 -10.20 -28.09 -2.92
N ASP A 77 -10.06 -27.04 -3.75
CA ASP A 77 -11.22 -26.20 -4.12
C ASP A 77 -11.15 -25.74 -5.59
N ASP A 78 -12.26 -25.93 -6.31
CA ASP A 78 -12.52 -25.56 -7.72
C ASP A 78 -12.31 -24.04 -8.01
N ALA A 79 -11.99 -23.25 -6.98
CA ALA A 79 -11.55 -21.86 -7.10
C ALA A 79 -10.21 -21.71 -7.84
N GLU A 80 -9.35 -22.74 -7.86
CA GLU A 80 -8.04 -22.66 -8.52
C GLU A 80 -8.11 -22.28 -10.01
N GLU A 81 -9.14 -22.72 -10.74
CA GLU A 81 -9.15 -22.61 -12.21
C GLU A 81 -9.42 -21.17 -12.68
N ASP A 82 -10.39 -20.47 -12.06
CA ASP A 82 -10.70 -19.07 -12.38
C ASP A 82 -9.55 -18.11 -11.98
N TYR A 83 -8.88 -18.38 -10.85
CA TYR A 83 -7.78 -17.53 -10.35
C TYR A 83 -6.44 -17.81 -11.04
N ARG A 84 -6.14 -19.05 -11.42
CA ARG A 84 -4.98 -19.35 -12.28
C ARG A 84 -5.12 -18.69 -13.64
N ASN A 85 -6.32 -18.66 -14.22
CA ASN A 85 -6.59 -17.94 -15.47
C ASN A 85 -6.37 -16.42 -15.33
N ILE A 86 -6.68 -15.85 -14.17
CA ILE A 86 -6.39 -14.44 -13.85
C ILE A 86 -4.88 -14.18 -13.76
N ILE A 87 -4.12 -15.06 -13.10
CA ILE A 87 -2.65 -14.96 -12.96
C ILE A 87 -1.93 -15.15 -14.31
N ASP A 88 -2.40 -16.11 -15.11
CA ASP A 88 -1.84 -16.42 -16.44
C ASP A 88 -2.19 -15.34 -17.49
N SER A 89 -3.23 -14.53 -17.26
CA SER A 89 -3.64 -13.44 -18.16
C SER A 89 -2.72 -12.19 -18.12
N GLY A 90 -1.75 -12.15 -17.18
CA GLY A 90 -0.50 -11.44 -17.33
C GLY A 90 -0.35 -10.12 -16.57
N TYR A 91 0.45 -10.15 -15.48
CA TYR A 91 1.13 -8.98 -14.93
C TYR A 91 2.55 -9.33 -14.45
N ALA A 92 3.56 -8.78 -15.12
CA ALA A 92 4.97 -8.82 -14.72
C ALA A 92 5.63 -7.53 -15.21
N TYR A 93 6.35 -6.79 -14.36
CA TYR A 93 7.55 -5.96 -14.61
C TYR A 93 7.85 -5.11 -13.34
N GLY A 94 9.08 -4.80 -12.92
CA GLY A 94 10.40 -5.03 -13.53
C GLY A 94 11.57 -4.71 -12.58
N LEU A 95 12.73 -5.32 -12.87
CA LEU A 95 14.03 -5.17 -12.21
C LEU A 95 14.63 -3.76 -12.32
N ARG A 96 15.43 -3.34 -11.32
CA ARG A 96 16.68 -2.59 -11.57
C ARG A 96 17.76 -2.77 -10.49
N ASN A 97 18.86 -3.38 -10.94
CA ASN A 97 20.22 -3.40 -10.39
C ASN A 97 20.46 -4.10 -9.05
N GLY A 98 20.73 -5.40 -9.16
CA GLY A 98 21.31 -6.22 -8.11
C GLY A 98 22.61 -5.65 -7.55
N LYS A 99 22.63 -5.47 -6.23
CA LYS A 99 23.86 -5.50 -5.43
C LYS A 99 23.52 -6.05 -4.05
N TYR A 100 24.04 -7.24 -3.78
CA TYR A 100 24.07 -7.86 -2.45
C TYR A 100 24.96 -7.04 -1.51
N ILE A 101 24.50 -6.78 -0.29
CA ILE A 101 25.37 -6.39 0.83
C ILE A 101 24.95 -7.17 2.09
N GLY A 102 25.82 -8.10 2.47
CA GLY A 102 26.36 -8.21 3.84
C GLY A 102 25.43 -8.61 4.98
N SER A 103 25.67 -9.81 5.50
CA SER A 103 25.30 -10.29 6.83
C SER A 103 25.62 -9.31 7.97
N VAL A 104 24.64 -9.11 8.87
CA VAL A 104 24.70 -9.20 10.35
C VAL A 104 23.55 -8.37 10.94
N GLU A 105 22.47 -9.06 11.31
CA GLU A 105 21.56 -8.81 12.45
C GLU A 105 20.32 -9.69 12.27
N TYR A 106 20.56 -10.99 12.36
CA TYR A 106 19.54 -12.03 12.29
C TYR A 106 18.61 -11.91 13.49
N ASN A 107 17.31 -11.82 13.19
CA ASN A 107 16.12 -11.96 14.07
C ASN A 107 15.32 -10.69 14.45
N TYR A 108 15.53 -9.54 13.81
CA TYR A 108 14.59 -8.39 13.89
C TYR A 108 14.31 -7.67 12.55
N TRP A 109 14.91 -8.12 11.44
CA TRP A 109 15.15 -7.26 10.27
C TRP A 109 14.57 -7.73 8.92
N ALA A 110 13.88 -8.86 8.82
CA ALA A 110 13.34 -9.29 7.52
C ALA A 110 12.15 -8.43 7.04
N LEU A 111 11.26 -8.02 7.95
CA LEU A 111 10.02 -7.28 7.65
C LEU A 111 10.19 -5.74 7.77
N ALA A 112 11.01 -5.29 8.71
CA ALA A 112 11.25 -3.87 8.93
C ALA A 112 12.05 -3.21 7.79
N LEU A 113 12.89 -3.97 7.07
CA LEU A 113 13.75 -3.41 6.01
C LEU A 113 12.97 -2.94 4.77
N PRO A 114 12.07 -3.75 4.16
CA PRO A 114 11.29 -3.30 3.01
C PRO A 114 10.46 -2.06 3.33
N LEU A 115 9.71 -2.08 4.44
CA LEU A 115 8.87 -0.97 4.85
C LEU A 115 9.68 0.30 5.13
N LYS A 116 10.76 0.22 5.94
CA LYS A 116 11.62 1.38 6.23
C LYS A 116 12.27 1.93 4.96
N ARG A 117 12.77 1.08 4.07
CA ARG A 117 13.39 1.52 2.80
C ARG A 117 12.40 2.26 1.91
N ILE A 118 11.17 1.76 1.82
CA ILE A 118 10.12 2.41 1.02
C ILE A 118 9.72 3.74 1.65
N ILE A 119 9.45 3.78 2.96
CA ILE A 119 9.14 5.02 3.66
C ILE A 119 10.25 6.03 3.43
N ALA A 120 11.52 5.66 3.64
CA ALA A 120 12.67 6.55 3.43
C ALA A 120 12.73 7.08 1.99
N SER A 121 12.57 6.20 0.99
CA SER A 121 12.58 6.60 -0.42
C SER A 121 11.44 7.57 -0.75
N LYS A 122 10.23 7.32 -0.24
CA LYS A 122 9.05 8.15 -0.51
C LYS A 122 9.09 9.48 0.22
N VAL A 123 9.64 9.51 1.45
CA VAL A 123 9.91 10.74 2.20
C VAL A 123 10.91 11.61 1.45
N GLU A 124 11.96 11.03 0.88
CA GLU A 124 12.93 11.79 0.09
C GLU A 124 12.29 12.43 -1.16
N LYS A 125 11.43 11.69 -1.86
CA LYS A 125 10.70 12.20 -3.02
C LYS A 125 9.75 13.34 -2.67
N VAL A 126 8.96 13.22 -1.59
CA VAL A 126 8.03 14.31 -1.22
C VAL A 126 8.76 15.57 -0.79
N SER A 127 9.90 15.40 -0.11
CA SER A 127 10.71 16.50 0.39
C SER A 127 11.42 17.27 -0.72
N SER A 128 11.73 16.61 -1.84
CA SER A 128 12.34 17.23 -3.03
C SER A 128 11.33 17.96 -3.92
N GLY A 129 10.04 17.98 -3.56
CA GLY A 129 8.98 18.63 -4.34
C GLY A 129 8.53 17.82 -5.56
N PHE A 130 8.81 16.52 -5.58
CA PHE A 130 8.52 15.64 -6.73
C PHE A 130 7.02 15.50 -7.04
N TYR A 131 6.16 15.65 -6.02
CA TYR A 131 4.72 15.38 -6.09
C TYR A 131 3.85 16.63 -6.19
N GLY A 132 4.36 17.75 -6.73
CA GLY A 132 3.59 18.99 -6.81
C GLY A 132 3.29 19.62 -5.45
N SER A 133 2.32 20.54 -5.38
CA SER A 133 1.95 21.26 -4.16
C SER A 133 0.56 20.85 -3.67
N TYR A 134 0.50 20.34 -2.44
CA TYR A 134 -0.73 19.94 -1.76
C TYR A 134 -0.72 20.47 -0.34
N LYS A 135 -1.92 20.73 0.22
CA LYS A 135 -2.05 21.13 1.63
C LYS A 135 -1.67 20.02 2.59
N SER A 136 -1.84 18.77 2.17
CA SER A 136 -1.54 17.58 2.95
C SER A 136 -1.10 16.44 2.04
N PHE A 137 -0.12 15.68 2.52
CA PHE A 137 0.37 14.48 1.82
C PHE A 137 0.05 13.23 2.63
N GLY A 138 -0.42 12.19 1.94
CA GLY A 138 -0.61 10.84 2.46
C GLY A 138 0.34 9.85 1.81
N LEU A 139 0.79 8.84 2.55
CA LEU A 139 1.50 7.68 2.00
C LEU A 139 0.69 6.42 2.27
N TYR A 140 0.20 5.77 1.22
CA TYR A 140 -0.52 4.50 1.31
C TYR A 140 0.39 3.34 0.97
N VAL A 141 0.59 2.44 1.92
CA VAL A 141 1.48 1.29 1.79
C VAL A 141 0.68 0.00 1.94
N PHE A 142 0.66 -0.82 0.89
CA PHE A 142 0.20 -2.20 0.99
C PHE A 142 1.27 -3.05 1.69
N CYS A 143 0.90 -3.67 2.79
CA CYS A 143 1.71 -4.57 3.60
C CYS A 143 1.15 -5.98 3.43
N LYS A 144 2.00 -6.93 3.05
CA LYS A 144 1.58 -8.34 2.94
C LYS A 144 1.51 -9.00 4.30
N ASP A 145 2.54 -8.78 5.10
CA ASP A 145 2.72 -9.47 6.36
C ASP A 145 1.88 -8.84 7.47
N HIS A 146 1.50 -9.67 8.44
CA HIS A 146 0.83 -9.19 9.64
C HIS A 146 1.75 -8.24 10.41
N LEU A 147 1.26 -7.03 10.69
CA LEU A 147 1.94 -6.04 11.50
C LEU A 147 1.28 -5.97 12.87
N SER A 148 2.06 -6.24 13.90
CA SER A 148 1.68 -5.96 15.28
C SER A 148 1.54 -4.44 15.51
N GLU A 149 0.74 -4.06 16.50
CA GLU A 149 0.58 -2.64 16.89
C GLU A 149 1.95 -1.97 17.18
N ARG A 150 2.86 -2.71 17.82
CA ARG A 150 4.24 -2.25 18.08
C ARG A 150 5.01 -1.97 16.80
N GLU A 151 4.85 -2.78 15.76
CA GLU A 151 5.51 -2.55 14.47
C GLU A 151 4.93 -1.33 13.75
N VAL A 152 3.62 -1.11 13.87
CA VAL A 152 2.98 0.11 13.37
C VAL A 152 3.54 1.33 14.09
N GLU A 153 3.61 1.32 15.43
CA GLU A 153 4.20 2.41 16.23
C GLU A 153 5.65 2.69 15.82
N LEU A 154 6.46 1.65 15.62
CA LEU A 154 7.84 1.79 15.15
C LEU A 154 7.94 2.40 13.75
N ALA A 155 7.00 2.06 12.84
CA ALA A 155 6.95 2.66 11.51
C ALA A 155 6.56 4.15 11.57
N VAL A 156 5.61 4.51 12.43
CA VAL A 156 5.21 5.90 12.70
C VAL A 156 6.36 6.71 13.28
N SER A 157 7.03 6.19 14.31
CA SER A 157 8.21 6.83 14.92
C SER A 157 9.30 7.04 13.89
N TYR A 158 9.66 5.98 13.16
CA TYR A 158 10.69 6.05 12.13
C TYR A 158 10.39 7.11 11.06
N MET A 159 9.15 7.12 10.56
CA MET A 159 8.71 8.09 9.55
C MET A 159 8.70 9.53 10.09
N THR A 160 8.38 9.71 11.37
CA THR A 160 8.43 11.01 12.04
C THR A 160 9.86 11.51 12.13
N ASP A 161 10.79 10.66 12.58
CA ASP A 161 12.21 10.99 12.75
C ASP A 161 12.86 11.43 11.43
N ILE A 162 12.63 10.68 10.33
CA ILE A 162 13.27 10.99 9.04
C ILE A 162 12.66 12.21 8.33
N GLN A 163 11.48 12.66 8.75
CA GLN A 163 10.82 13.86 8.26
C GLN A 163 11.08 15.10 9.12
N GLU A 164 11.79 14.95 10.25
CA GLU A 164 12.14 16.06 11.12
C GLU A 164 12.98 17.11 10.37
N GLY A 165 12.64 18.39 10.55
CA GLY A 165 13.31 19.50 9.87
C GLY A 165 12.99 19.66 8.38
N ARG A 166 12.13 18.82 7.78
CA ARG A 166 11.73 18.93 6.38
C ARG A 166 10.53 19.88 6.21
N SER A 167 10.57 20.71 5.16
CA SER A 167 9.51 21.69 4.85
C SER A 167 8.26 21.05 4.25
N ILE A 168 8.43 19.98 3.48
CA ILE A 168 7.35 19.18 2.90
C ILE A 168 7.44 17.77 3.49
N ARG A 169 6.32 17.27 4.00
CA ARG A 169 6.22 16.00 4.71
C ARG A 169 4.86 15.35 4.49
N TYR A 170 4.79 14.05 4.71
CA TYR A 170 3.54 13.32 4.86
C TYR A 170 2.93 13.60 6.23
N ASP A 171 1.63 13.84 6.22
CA ASP A 171 0.81 14.05 7.40
C ASP A 171 0.10 12.78 7.85
N THR A 172 -0.07 11.82 6.93
CA THR A 172 -0.77 10.56 7.22
C THR A 172 -0.07 9.40 6.53
N LEU A 173 0.13 8.31 7.28
CA LEU A 173 0.58 7.02 6.77
C LEU A 173 -0.59 6.04 6.85
N TYR A 174 -0.91 5.39 5.75
CA TYR A 174 -1.90 4.32 5.67
C TYR A 174 -1.14 3.00 5.49
N LEU A 175 -1.24 2.10 6.47
CA LEU A 175 -0.69 0.75 6.36
C LEU A 175 -1.85 -0.22 6.11
N SER A 176 -1.95 -0.70 4.88
CA SER A 176 -3.02 -1.59 4.43
C SER A 176 -2.54 -3.03 4.46
N LEU A 177 -2.99 -3.76 5.47
CA LEU A 177 -2.93 -5.22 5.50
C LEU A 177 -4.18 -5.77 4.79
N ILE A 178 -4.27 -7.11 4.69
CA ILE A 178 -5.43 -7.78 4.10
C ILE A 178 -6.69 -7.59 4.94
N ASP A 179 -6.56 -7.72 6.25
CA ASP A 179 -7.66 -7.75 7.21
C ASP A 179 -7.80 -6.44 7.99
N ARG A 180 -6.90 -5.47 7.78
CA ARG A 180 -6.86 -4.23 8.55
C ARG A 180 -6.19 -3.09 7.79
N LEU A 181 -6.73 -1.89 7.98
CA LEU A 181 -6.09 -0.63 7.61
C LEU A 181 -5.71 0.13 8.87
N TYR A 182 -4.44 0.45 9.04
CA TYR A 182 -4.00 1.42 10.06
C TYR A 182 -3.90 2.81 9.44
N VAL A 183 -4.58 3.79 10.05
CA VAL A 183 -4.46 5.21 9.72
C VAL A 183 -3.62 5.88 10.80
N CYS A 184 -2.43 6.31 10.44
CA CYS A 184 -1.47 6.91 11.36
C CYS A 184 -1.32 8.40 11.05
N GLU A 185 -1.78 9.27 11.95
CA GLU A 185 -1.68 10.72 11.83
C GLU A 185 -0.39 11.24 12.46
N MET A 186 0.43 11.92 11.66
CA MET A 186 1.75 12.42 12.08
C MET A 186 1.69 13.82 12.70
N LYS A 187 0.59 14.55 12.49
CA LYS A 187 0.41 15.93 12.97
C LYS A 187 -0.11 16.03 14.41
N THR A 188 -0.69 14.96 14.95
CA THR A 188 -1.45 14.97 16.21
C THR A 188 -1.01 13.79 17.07
N ASP A 189 0.00 14.02 17.91
CA ASP A 189 0.55 13.09 18.92
C ASP A 189 0.80 11.64 18.46
N GLY A 190 0.89 11.39 17.15
CA GLY A 190 1.04 10.04 16.59
C GLY A 190 -0.21 9.17 16.68
N ARG A 191 -1.42 9.73 16.52
CA ARG A 191 -2.67 8.94 16.61
C ARG A 191 -2.70 7.81 15.58
N ILE A 192 -2.81 6.56 16.05
CA ILE A 192 -2.99 5.37 15.23
C ILE A 192 -4.43 4.88 15.38
N SER A 193 -5.16 4.79 14.26
CA SER A 193 -6.55 4.32 14.22
C SER A 193 -6.64 3.06 13.35
N PRO A 194 -6.90 1.87 13.94
CA PRO A 194 -7.14 0.65 13.17
C PRO A 194 -8.57 0.59 12.65
N TYR A 195 -8.73 0.08 11.42
CA TYR A 195 -10.01 -0.18 10.77
C TYR A 195 -9.99 -1.62 10.25
N ASP A 196 -10.88 -2.47 10.76
CA ASP A 196 -10.96 -3.85 10.31
C ASP A 196 -11.56 -3.94 8.89
N ILE A 197 -10.99 -4.83 8.08
CA ILE A 197 -11.43 -5.13 6.72
C ILE A 197 -11.96 -6.56 6.72
N SER A 198 -13.26 -6.71 6.49
CA SER A 198 -13.86 -8.04 6.37
C SER A 198 -13.51 -8.69 5.03
N ARG A 199 -13.60 -10.02 4.93
CA ARG A 199 -13.43 -10.73 3.65
C ARG A 199 -14.40 -10.24 2.56
N GLU A 200 -15.62 -9.85 2.94
CA GLU A 200 -16.59 -9.28 2.02
C GLU A 200 -16.13 -7.93 1.49
N MET A 201 -15.52 -7.10 2.35
CA MET A 201 -14.89 -5.84 1.94
C MET A 201 -13.70 -6.08 1.02
N CYS A 202 -12.81 -7.04 1.28
CA CYS A 202 -11.72 -7.37 0.36
C CYS A 202 -12.23 -7.72 -1.04
N ARG A 203 -13.23 -8.62 -1.10
CA ARG A 203 -13.88 -9.01 -2.36
C ARG A 203 -14.54 -7.81 -3.07
N LEU A 204 -15.18 -6.92 -2.31
CA LEU A 204 -15.79 -5.71 -2.83
C LEU A 204 -14.73 -4.78 -3.43
N PHE A 205 -13.66 -4.50 -2.68
CA PHE A 205 -12.58 -3.61 -3.09
C PHE A 205 -11.87 -4.16 -4.33
N PHE A 206 -11.59 -5.46 -4.36
CA PHE A 206 -10.98 -6.13 -5.51
C PHE A 206 -11.88 -6.03 -6.75
N ARG A 207 -13.15 -6.39 -6.63
CA ARG A 207 -14.09 -6.37 -7.78
C ARG A 207 -14.32 -4.97 -8.34
N GLN A 208 -14.36 -3.95 -7.49
CA GLN A 208 -14.50 -2.57 -7.94
C GLN A 208 -13.19 -1.99 -8.50
N ALA A 209 -12.04 -2.56 -8.13
CA ALA A 209 -10.73 -2.12 -8.62
C ALA A 209 -10.33 -2.74 -9.98
N LEU A 210 -10.97 -3.85 -10.40
CA LEU A 210 -10.84 -4.42 -11.75
C LEU A 210 -11.23 -3.40 -12.82
#